data_AF-A0A1Y0XW26-F1
#
_entry.id   AF-A0A1Y0XW26-F1
#
_cell.length_a   1.000
_cell.length_b   1.000
_cell.length_c   1.000
_cell.angle_alpha   90.00
_cell.angle_beta   90.00
_cell.angle_gamma   90.00
#
_symmetry.space_group_name_H-M   'P 1'
#
loop_
_entity.id
_entity.type
_entity.pdbx_description
1 polymer ?
#
loop_
_entity_poly.entity_id
_entity_poly.type
_entity_poly.pdbx_seq_one_letter_code
_entity_poly.pdbx_strand_id
1 'polypeptide(L)'
;MLRAVFRLAVPAVAACATLVLAGGVARAADAVPGATSLNPTQVAYLSHCGGCHGIAGVSGPTFVPMLRDSVGSFACTDEGRKYLVQVPGVSMSLIRDDQQLADVMNFVLIDLGGKSTPPGFKPYTAAEVHEWRKHPLSMPDFMANRAHVLERSLAACHRSNNGAAATVK
;
A
#
# COMPACT_ATOMS: atom_id res chain seq x y z
N MET A 1 36.42 -28.59 62.94
CA MET A 1 35.52 -29.74 63.17
C MET A 1 34.20 -29.23 63.74
N LEU A 2 33.13 -29.15 62.94
CA LEU A 2 31.76 -29.46 63.37
C LEU A 2 30.85 -29.49 62.13
N ARG A 3 30.22 -30.63 61.90
CA ARG A 3 29.21 -30.87 60.85
C ARG A 3 27.86 -30.33 61.33
N ALA A 4 27.09 -29.69 60.45
CA ALA A 4 25.63 -29.69 60.55
C ALA A 4 25.02 -29.63 59.15
N VAL A 5 24.32 -30.71 58.81
CA VAL A 5 23.53 -30.91 57.60
C VAL A 5 22.15 -30.28 57.87
N PHE A 6 21.66 -29.41 56.99
CA PHE A 6 20.23 -29.04 57.00
C PHE A 6 19.62 -29.18 55.61
N ARG A 7 18.44 -29.79 55.63
CA ARG A 7 17.69 -30.39 54.51
C ARG A 7 16.97 -29.34 53.65
N LEU A 8 16.67 -29.78 52.43
CA LEU A 8 15.72 -29.25 51.44
C LEU A 8 14.57 -28.40 51.98
N ALA A 9 14.25 -27.34 51.25
CA ALA A 9 12.88 -27.06 50.81
C ALA A 9 12.92 -26.14 49.57
N VAL A 10 12.53 -26.68 48.41
CA VAL A 10 12.25 -25.92 47.18
C VAL A 10 10.91 -25.20 47.41
N PRO A 11 10.83 -23.86 47.41
CA PRO A 11 9.54 -23.21 47.50
C PRO A 11 8.82 -23.38 46.15
N ALA A 12 7.58 -23.85 46.27
CA ALA A 12 6.68 -24.18 45.19
C ALA A 12 6.58 -23.06 44.15
N VAL A 13 6.73 -23.43 42.88
CA VAL A 13 6.35 -22.62 41.73
C VAL A 13 4.85 -22.32 41.86
N ALA A 14 4.52 -21.07 42.19
CA ALA A 14 3.15 -20.59 42.17
C ALA A 14 2.64 -20.69 40.74
N ALA A 15 1.70 -21.62 40.51
CA ALA A 15 0.98 -21.73 39.26
C ALA A 15 0.13 -20.46 39.08
N CYS A 16 0.66 -19.48 38.33
CA CYS A 16 -0.15 -18.43 37.73
C CYS A 16 -1.14 -19.11 36.78
N ALA A 17 -2.37 -19.31 37.24
CA ALA A 17 -3.47 -19.73 36.40
C ALA A 17 -3.62 -18.70 35.27
N THR A 18 -3.23 -19.10 34.07
CA THR A 18 -3.52 -18.36 32.85
C THR A 18 -5.02 -18.38 32.64
N LEU A 19 -5.69 -17.28 32.97
CA LEU A 19 -7.07 -17.05 32.61
C LEU A 19 -7.13 -16.95 31.08
N VAL A 20 -7.41 -18.08 30.42
CA VAL A 20 -7.70 -18.09 28.98
C VAL A 20 -9.03 -17.39 28.81
N LEU A 21 -8.98 -16.11 28.45
CA LEU A 21 -10.14 -15.36 27.97
C LEU A 21 -10.59 -15.98 26.64
N ALA A 22 -11.43 -17.01 26.74
CA ALA A 22 -12.20 -17.55 25.62
C ALA A 22 -13.37 -16.61 25.23
N GLY A 23 -13.14 -15.30 25.29
CA GLY A 23 -14.08 -14.29 24.82
C GLY A 23 -13.87 -14.09 23.33
N GLY A 24 -14.69 -14.75 22.50
CA GLY A 24 -14.76 -14.41 21.09
C GLY A 24 -15.04 -12.93 20.94
N VAL A 25 -14.21 -12.23 20.15
CA VAL A 25 -14.48 -10.84 19.75
C VAL A 25 -15.75 -10.80 18.91
N ALA A 26 -16.90 -10.67 19.58
CA ALA A 26 -18.15 -10.36 18.92
C ALA A 26 -18.00 -8.97 18.29
N ARG A 27 -18.08 -8.89 16.95
CA ARG A 27 -18.12 -7.61 16.28
C ARG A 27 -19.44 -6.92 16.64
N ALA A 28 -19.36 -5.77 17.28
CA ALA A 28 -20.52 -4.92 17.50
C ALA A 28 -21.10 -4.53 16.13
N ALA A 29 -22.44 -4.49 16.02
CA ALA A 29 -23.11 -3.95 14.85
C ALA A 29 -22.68 -2.48 14.65
N ASP A 30 -22.58 -2.05 13.39
CA ASP A 30 -22.26 -0.67 13.05
C ASP A 30 -23.23 0.29 13.75
N ALA A 31 -22.70 1.33 14.39
CA ALA A 31 -23.49 2.27 15.18
C ALA A 31 -24.45 3.13 14.34
N VAL A 32 -24.24 3.19 13.03
CA VAL A 32 -25.04 3.98 12.08
C VAL A 32 -25.48 3.08 10.93
N PRO A 33 -26.76 2.71 10.83
CA PRO A 33 -27.29 1.95 9.70
C PRO A 33 -27.00 2.65 8.37
N GLY A 34 -26.42 1.92 7.41
CA GLY A 34 -26.11 2.45 6.07
C GLY A 34 -24.85 3.31 5.99
N ALA A 35 -24.05 3.41 7.05
CA ALA A 35 -22.75 4.06 6.98
C ALA A 35 -21.80 3.30 6.03
N THR A 36 -21.04 4.03 5.23
CA THR A 36 -19.98 3.44 4.40
C THR A 36 -18.87 2.93 5.32
N SER A 37 -18.69 1.61 5.35
CA SER A 37 -17.53 0.99 5.99
C SER A 37 -16.34 0.99 5.03
N LEU A 38 -15.19 1.44 5.53
CA LEU A 38 -13.95 1.45 4.78
C LEU A 38 -13.06 0.33 5.28
N ASN A 39 -12.46 -0.40 4.34
CA ASN A 39 -11.46 -1.41 4.71
C ASN A 39 -10.14 -0.73 5.16
N PRO A 40 -9.23 -1.46 5.84
CA PRO A 40 -7.99 -0.89 6.34
C PRO A 40 -7.13 -0.20 5.26
N THR A 41 -7.12 -0.71 4.03
CA THR A 41 -6.39 -0.13 2.89
C THR A 41 -6.97 1.21 2.48
N GLN A 42 -8.29 1.31 2.39
CA GLN A 42 -8.99 2.57 2.09
C GLN A 42 -8.76 3.60 3.20
N VAL A 43 -8.81 3.18 4.47
CA VAL A 43 -8.50 4.06 5.62
C VAL A 43 -7.05 4.57 5.54
N ALA A 44 -6.09 3.70 5.21
CA ALA A 44 -4.70 4.08 5.05
C ALA A 44 -4.50 5.06 3.88
N TYR A 45 -5.12 4.80 2.71
CA TYR A 45 -5.12 5.74 1.60
C TYR A 45 -5.68 7.11 2.01
N LEU A 46 -6.86 7.16 2.63
CA LEU A 46 -7.48 8.43 3.00
C LEU A 46 -6.65 9.22 4.02
N SER A 47 -6.07 8.52 4.99
CA SER A 47 -5.29 9.14 6.08
C SER A 47 -3.93 9.66 5.64
N HIS A 48 -3.34 9.06 4.58
CA HIS A 48 -1.97 9.38 4.17
C HIS A 48 -1.85 10.00 2.78
N CYS A 49 -2.86 9.88 1.92
CA CYS A 49 -2.80 10.28 0.51
C CYS A 49 -4.05 11.07 0.06
N GLY A 50 -5.24 10.65 0.50
CA GLY A 50 -6.54 11.19 0.07
C GLY A 50 -6.75 12.66 0.44
N GLY A 51 -6.06 13.18 1.46
CA GLY A 51 -6.08 14.63 1.78
C GLY A 51 -5.55 15.50 0.63
N CYS A 52 -4.56 15.01 -0.12
CA CYS A 52 -3.97 15.73 -1.26
C CYS A 52 -4.61 15.30 -2.59
N HIS A 53 -4.78 13.99 -2.79
CA HIS A 53 -5.28 13.44 -4.06
C HIS A 53 -6.82 13.37 -4.15
N GLY A 54 -7.53 13.72 -3.08
CA GLY A 54 -8.98 13.61 -2.96
C GLY A 54 -9.43 12.21 -2.54
N ILE A 55 -10.59 12.13 -1.87
CA ILE A 55 -11.16 10.87 -1.36
C ILE A 55 -11.37 9.84 -2.48
N ALA A 56 -11.80 10.30 -3.66
CA ALA A 56 -12.02 9.47 -4.84
C ALA A 56 -10.88 9.59 -5.87
N GLY A 57 -9.67 9.99 -5.45
CA GLY A 57 -8.54 10.23 -6.36
C GLY A 57 -8.72 11.42 -7.32
N VAL A 58 -9.63 12.34 -6.99
CA VAL A 58 -9.88 13.58 -7.73
C VAL A 58 -9.24 14.75 -6.98
N SER A 59 -8.08 15.20 -7.44
CA SER A 59 -7.44 16.40 -6.91
C SER A 59 -8.00 17.68 -7.55
N GLY A 60 -7.84 18.81 -6.86
CA GLY A 60 -8.08 20.14 -7.44
C GLY A 60 -6.98 20.54 -8.44
N PRO A 61 -7.12 21.70 -9.13
CA PRO A 61 -6.16 22.19 -10.12
C PRO A 61 -4.87 22.72 -9.47
N THR A 62 -4.07 21.81 -8.91
CA THR A 62 -2.80 22.09 -8.23
C THR A 62 -1.68 21.23 -8.83
N PHE A 63 -0.48 21.29 -8.26
CA PHE A 63 0.61 20.40 -8.67
C PHE A 63 0.39 18.93 -8.27
N VAL A 64 -0.59 18.64 -7.40
CA VAL A 64 -0.94 17.27 -6.99
C VAL A 64 -1.76 16.61 -8.12
N PRO A 65 -1.27 15.54 -8.75
CA PRO A 65 -1.94 14.95 -9.89
C PRO A 65 -3.21 14.20 -9.49
N MET A 66 -4.19 14.25 -10.39
CA MET A 66 -5.37 13.39 -10.32
C MET A 66 -4.94 11.93 -10.45
N LEU A 67 -5.46 11.06 -9.59
CA LEU A 67 -5.22 9.62 -9.66
C LEU A 67 -6.28 8.93 -10.50
N ARG A 68 -7.54 9.34 -10.31
CA ARG A 68 -8.69 8.66 -10.89
C ARG A 68 -8.56 8.57 -12.41
N ASP A 69 -8.69 7.35 -12.92
CA ASP A 69 -8.65 7.03 -14.35
C ASP A 69 -7.37 7.52 -15.07
N SER A 70 -6.29 7.79 -14.34
CA SER A 70 -5.06 8.39 -14.88
C SER A 70 -3.77 7.71 -14.41
N VAL A 71 -3.69 7.34 -13.12
CA VAL A 71 -2.46 6.82 -12.50
C VAL A 71 -2.05 5.43 -13.04
N GLY A 72 -3.02 4.65 -13.49
CA GLY A 72 -2.84 3.30 -14.03
C GLY A 72 -1.87 3.21 -15.20
N SER A 73 -1.78 4.28 -16.01
CA SER A 73 -0.91 4.32 -17.19
C SER A 73 0.56 4.09 -16.86
N PHE A 74 1.02 4.49 -15.66
CA PHE A 74 2.40 4.22 -15.22
C PHE A 74 2.70 2.71 -15.11
N ALA A 75 1.68 1.88 -14.89
CA ALA A 75 1.86 0.44 -14.72
C ALA A 75 2.08 -0.32 -16.04
N CYS A 76 2.04 0.36 -17.19
CA CYS A 76 2.37 -0.24 -18.49
C CYS A 76 3.88 -0.50 -18.69
N THR A 77 4.73 -0.03 -17.77
CA THR A 77 6.17 -0.31 -17.77
C THR A 77 6.66 -0.60 -16.35
N ASP A 78 7.70 -1.43 -16.21
CA ASP A 78 8.33 -1.70 -14.91
C ASP A 78 8.96 -0.43 -14.31
N GLU A 79 9.48 0.44 -15.16
CA GLU A 79 10.00 1.74 -14.73
C GLU A 79 8.91 2.64 -14.16
N GLY A 80 7.75 2.71 -14.81
CA GLY A 80 6.62 3.48 -14.29
C GLY A 80 6.08 2.92 -12.98
N ARG A 81 6.03 1.59 -12.84
CA ARG A 81 5.71 0.96 -11.55
C ARG A 81 6.70 1.35 -10.46
N LYS A 82 8.00 1.29 -10.75
CA LYS A 82 9.06 1.67 -9.81
C LYS A 82 9.01 3.16 -9.45
N TYR A 83 8.82 4.02 -10.44
CA TYR A 83 8.71 5.47 -10.26
C TYR A 83 7.65 5.82 -9.20
N LEU A 84 6.46 5.24 -9.29
CA LEU A 84 5.36 5.51 -8.34
C LEU A 84 5.75 5.21 -6.89
N VAL A 85 6.51 4.14 -6.64
CA VAL A 85 6.97 3.78 -5.29
C VAL A 85 8.07 4.71 -4.80
N GLN A 86 8.89 5.24 -5.71
CA GLN A 86 9.99 6.15 -5.38
C GLN A 86 9.54 7.62 -5.18
N VAL A 87 8.33 7.99 -5.62
CA VAL A 87 7.76 9.33 -5.37
C VAL A 87 7.87 9.66 -3.88
N PRO A 88 8.41 10.84 -3.51
CA PRO A 88 8.62 11.23 -2.11
C PRO A 88 7.43 11.00 -1.17
N GLY A 89 6.21 11.30 -1.63
CA GLY A 89 4.99 11.09 -0.86
C GLY A 89 4.65 9.62 -0.59
N VAL A 90 5.18 8.68 -1.38
CA VAL A 90 4.99 7.22 -1.23
C VAL A 90 6.15 6.64 -0.43
N SER A 91 7.39 6.84 -0.91
CA SER A 91 8.60 6.25 -0.32
C SER A 91 8.80 6.67 1.13
N MET A 92 8.52 7.94 1.44
CA MET A 92 8.64 8.53 2.78
C MET A 92 7.29 8.66 3.52
N SER A 93 6.23 8.03 3.03
CA SER A 93 4.91 8.03 3.70
C SER A 93 5.01 7.54 5.15
N LEU A 94 4.03 7.91 5.99
CA LEU A 94 3.95 7.41 7.37
C LEU A 94 3.51 5.94 7.46
N ILE A 95 3.21 5.29 6.33
CA ILE A 95 2.92 3.86 6.24
C ILE A 95 4.25 3.11 6.34
N ARG A 96 4.51 2.51 7.52
CA ARG A 96 5.77 1.83 7.83
C ARG A 96 5.81 0.38 7.35
N ASP A 97 4.68 -0.30 7.39
CA ASP A 97 4.56 -1.68 6.94
C ASP A 97 4.54 -1.74 5.40
N ASP A 98 5.46 -2.51 4.82
CA ASP A 98 5.62 -2.59 3.37
C ASP A 98 4.46 -3.32 2.69
N GLN A 99 3.83 -4.27 3.38
CA GLN A 99 2.64 -4.95 2.85
C GLN A 99 1.44 -4.00 2.81
N GLN A 100 1.22 -3.23 3.88
CA GLN A 100 0.17 -2.20 3.90
C GLN A 100 0.40 -1.14 2.81
N LEU A 101 1.64 -0.71 2.59
CA LEU A 101 1.94 0.23 1.51
C LEU A 101 1.71 -0.40 0.13
N ALA A 102 2.08 -1.67 -0.08
CA ALA A 102 1.77 -2.40 -1.30
C ALA A 102 0.26 -2.49 -1.55
N ASP A 103 -0.53 -2.79 -0.51
CA ASP A 103 -1.99 -2.86 -0.59
C ASP A 103 -2.59 -1.50 -0.98
N VAL A 104 -2.08 -0.39 -0.41
CA VAL A 104 -2.51 0.97 -0.79
C VAL A 104 -2.15 1.28 -2.23
N MET A 105 -0.94 0.93 -2.68
CA MET A 105 -0.53 1.15 -4.08
C MET A 105 -1.38 0.32 -5.05
N ASN A 106 -1.76 -0.90 -4.65
CA ASN A 106 -2.66 -1.75 -5.41
C ASN A 106 -4.07 -1.16 -5.48
N PHE A 107 -4.62 -0.64 -4.37
CA PHE A 107 -5.88 0.10 -4.37
C PHE A 107 -5.83 1.33 -5.28
N VAL A 108 -4.75 2.10 -5.23
CA VAL A 108 -4.57 3.27 -6.09
C VAL A 108 -4.57 2.89 -7.57
N LEU A 109 -3.93 1.79 -7.96
CA LEU A 109 -3.90 1.38 -9.37
C LEU A 109 -5.18 0.64 -9.79
N ILE A 110 -5.69 -0.31 -9.00
CA ILE A 110 -6.82 -1.15 -9.40
C ILE A 110 -8.12 -0.36 -9.31
N ASP A 111 -8.39 0.27 -8.16
CA ASP A 111 -9.67 0.92 -7.90
C ASP A 111 -9.70 2.35 -8.42
N LEU A 112 -8.71 3.18 -8.08
CA LEU A 112 -8.68 4.58 -8.54
C LEU A 112 -8.20 4.68 -9.98
N GLY A 113 -7.17 3.92 -10.36
CA GLY A 113 -6.61 3.92 -11.70
C GLY A 113 -7.61 3.48 -12.77
N GLY A 114 -8.62 2.67 -12.41
CA GLY A 114 -9.77 2.37 -13.25
C GLY A 114 -9.37 2.00 -14.68
N LYS A 115 -9.92 2.73 -15.67
CA LYS A 115 -9.66 2.44 -17.10
C LYS A 115 -8.22 2.69 -17.57
N SER A 116 -7.40 3.40 -16.78
CA SER A 116 -6.00 3.63 -17.13
C SER A 116 -5.08 2.46 -16.76
N THR A 117 -5.55 1.54 -15.91
CA THR A 117 -4.75 0.40 -15.47
C THR A 117 -4.77 -0.69 -16.53
N PRO A 118 -3.60 -1.13 -17.02
CA PRO A 118 -3.54 -2.06 -18.14
C PRO A 118 -4.09 -3.44 -17.77
N PRO A 119 -4.71 -4.16 -18.72
CA PRO A 119 -4.99 -5.57 -18.57
C PRO A 119 -3.70 -6.34 -18.25
N GLY A 120 -3.76 -7.25 -17.27
CA GLY A 120 -2.57 -7.99 -16.84
C GLY A 120 -1.65 -7.20 -15.90
N PHE A 121 -2.12 -6.09 -15.32
CA PHE A 121 -1.44 -5.42 -14.20
C PHE A 121 -1.01 -6.45 -13.16
N LYS A 122 0.28 -6.40 -12.80
CA LYS A 122 0.87 -7.22 -11.74
C LYS A 122 0.80 -6.42 -10.43
N PRO A 123 -0.01 -6.86 -9.44
CA PRO A 123 -0.06 -6.20 -8.14
C PRO A 123 1.33 -6.06 -7.52
N TYR A 124 1.58 -4.93 -6.88
CA TYR A 124 2.77 -4.72 -6.08
C TYR A 124 2.86 -5.75 -4.96
N THR A 125 4.08 -6.19 -4.71
CA THR A 125 4.43 -7.01 -3.54
C THR A 125 5.11 -6.17 -2.47
N ALA A 126 5.06 -6.61 -1.21
CA ALA A 126 5.81 -5.98 -0.13
C ALA A 126 7.31 -5.93 -0.43
N ALA A 127 7.88 -6.95 -1.10
CA ALA A 127 9.29 -6.99 -1.47
C ALA A 127 9.67 -5.91 -2.49
N GLU A 128 8.84 -5.69 -3.51
CA GLU A 128 9.04 -4.60 -4.47
C GLU A 128 8.98 -3.24 -3.78
N VAL A 129 7.99 -3.05 -2.89
CA VAL A 129 7.83 -1.81 -2.13
C VAL A 129 9.01 -1.57 -1.21
N HIS A 130 9.42 -2.58 -0.45
CA HIS A 130 10.59 -2.53 0.43
C HIS A 130 11.85 -2.11 -0.33
N GLU A 131 12.08 -2.72 -1.50
CA GLU A 131 13.27 -2.43 -2.30
C GLU A 131 13.24 -1.00 -2.85
N TRP A 132 12.13 -0.62 -3.49
CA TRP A 132 12.08 0.64 -4.24
C TRP A 132 11.94 1.87 -3.34
N ARG A 133 11.27 1.75 -2.19
CA ARG A 133 11.08 2.88 -1.26
C ARG A 133 12.38 3.39 -0.62
N LYS A 134 13.45 2.56 -0.60
CA LYS A 134 14.78 2.96 -0.14
C LYS A 134 15.46 4.00 -1.03
N HIS A 135 14.91 4.24 -2.22
CA HIS A 135 15.49 5.13 -3.23
C HIS A 135 14.50 6.26 -3.57
N PRO A 136 14.20 7.16 -2.61
CA PRO A 136 13.32 8.30 -2.86
C PRO A 136 13.91 9.22 -3.93
N LEU A 137 13.06 9.72 -4.83
CA LEU A 137 13.50 10.69 -5.83
C LEU A 137 13.74 12.06 -5.17
N SER A 138 14.79 12.77 -5.58
CA SER A 138 15.07 14.14 -5.14
C SER A 138 14.16 15.17 -5.82
N MET A 139 13.96 16.30 -5.16
CA MET A 139 13.48 17.52 -5.81
C MET A 139 14.66 18.28 -6.45
N PRO A 140 14.48 18.92 -7.62
CA PRO A 140 13.26 19.00 -8.44
C PRO A 140 13.06 17.80 -9.39
N ASP A 141 14.02 16.88 -9.43
CA ASP A 141 14.18 15.86 -10.48
C ASP A 141 12.96 14.95 -10.66
N PHE A 142 12.22 14.63 -9.59
CA PHE A 142 11.08 13.72 -9.70
C PHE A 142 9.91 14.28 -10.50
N MET A 143 9.72 15.59 -10.49
CA MET A 143 8.65 16.26 -11.26
C MET A 143 9.00 16.28 -12.75
N ALA A 144 10.26 16.54 -13.09
CA ALA A 144 10.76 16.44 -14.46
C ALA A 144 10.70 14.98 -14.96
N ASN A 145 11.14 14.04 -14.13
CA ASN A 145 11.11 12.61 -14.44
C ASN A 145 9.68 12.09 -14.64
N ARG A 146 8.69 12.67 -13.95
CA ARG A 146 7.28 12.27 -14.11
C ARG A 146 6.84 12.29 -15.56
N ALA A 147 7.12 13.39 -16.27
CA ALA A 147 6.67 13.58 -17.64
C ALA A 147 7.28 12.51 -18.56
N HIS A 148 8.60 12.28 -18.47
CA HIS A 148 9.30 11.30 -19.28
C HIS A 148 8.90 9.85 -19.00
N VAL A 149 8.68 9.50 -17.73
CA VAL A 149 8.20 8.15 -17.35
C VAL A 149 6.76 7.94 -17.84
N LEU A 150 5.89 8.94 -17.69
CA LEU A 150 4.52 8.87 -18.15
C LEU A 150 4.43 8.73 -19.67
N GLU A 151 5.19 9.53 -20.42
CA GLU A 151 5.25 9.47 -21.88
C GLU A 151 5.60 8.07 -22.39
N ARG A 152 6.68 7.48 -21.84
CA ARG A 152 7.12 6.13 -22.22
C ARG A 152 6.11 5.05 -21.80
N SER A 153 5.45 5.23 -20.65
CA SER A 153 4.43 4.29 -20.19
C SER A 153 3.17 4.33 -21.06
N LEU A 154 2.70 5.53 -21.43
CA LEU A 154 1.58 5.69 -22.37
C LEU A 154 1.90 5.07 -23.73
N ALA A 155 3.10 5.31 -24.26
CA ALA A 155 3.54 4.68 -25.51
C ALA A 155 3.52 3.15 -25.43
N ALA A 156 3.89 2.57 -24.27
CA ALA A 156 3.79 1.13 -24.03
C ALA A 156 2.34 0.64 -23.97
N CYS A 157 1.44 1.35 -23.27
CA CYS A 157 0.01 0.99 -23.23
C CYS A 157 -0.59 0.93 -24.65
N HIS A 158 -0.30 1.94 -25.49
CA HIS A 158 -0.80 1.98 -26.86
C HIS A 158 -0.33 0.78 -27.69
N ARG A 159 0.94 0.38 -27.56
CA ARG A 159 1.46 -0.81 -28.26
C ARG A 159 0.76 -2.09 -27.80
N SER A 160 0.57 -2.28 -26.50
CA SER A 160 -0.09 -3.46 -25.94
C SER A 160 -1.56 -3.56 -26.40
N ASN A 161 -2.28 -2.44 -26.39
CA ASN A 161 -3.68 -2.41 -26.83
C ASN A 161 -3.81 -2.71 -28.34
N ASN A 162 -2.90 -2.17 -29.16
CA ASN A 162 -2.89 -2.44 -30.61
C ASN A 162 -2.50 -3.90 -30.92
N GLY A 163 -1.57 -4.48 -30.17
CA GLY A 163 -1.18 -5.89 -30.30
C GLY A 163 -2.31 -6.83 -29.91
N ALA A 164 -3.00 -6.57 -28.80
CA ALA A 164 -4.15 -7.35 -28.37
C ALA A 164 -5.29 -7.30 -29.41
N ALA A 165 -5.59 -6.12 -29.96
CA ALA A 165 -6.59 -5.98 -31.02
C ALA A 165 -6.23 -6.74 -32.31
N ALA A 166 -4.94 -6.82 -32.65
CA ALA A 166 -4.48 -7.56 -33.83
C ALA A 166 -4.55 -9.09 -33.67
N THR A 167 -4.61 -9.61 -32.44
CA THR A 167 -4.62 -11.07 -32.18
C THR A 167 -6.04 -11.66 -32.11
N VAL A 168 -7.07 -10.81 -32.09
CA VAL A 168 -8.49 -11.21 -31.98
C VAL A 168 -9.17 -11.26 -33.35
N LYS A 169 -8.42 -11.07 -34.45
CA LYS A 169 -8.93 -11.03 -35.82
C LYS A 169 -8.46 -12.25 -36.62
#